data_AF-A0A7Y1M884-F1
#
_entry.id   AF-A0A7Y1M884-F1
#
_cell.length_a   1.000
_cell.length_b   1.000
_cell.length_c   1.000
_cell.angle_alpha   90.00
_cell.angle_beta   90.00
_cell.angle_gamma   90.00
#
_symmetry.space_group_name_H-M   'P 1'
#
loop_
_entity.id
_entity.type
_entity.pdbx_description
1 polymer ?
#
loop_
_entity_poly.entity_id
_entity_poly.type
_entity_poly.pdbx_seq_one_letter_code
_entity_poly.pdbx_strand_id
1 'polypeptide(L)'
;MIDIKYTDDGKKVLVVGKLNAQQTIVQEIFVSAGQEVPSGENFVVKSLHDAPAESWKEKNLRELEARYESDRKKLQGQIDDQERRLCLERDKAKLQTSALLQFVKSSDESQLETLKNFMSGQITHLFVAGYYPEIISWTDSNKVYDADSFYHHARLEGIKLVSLMGKSDGDLSYRLHEYRDGSGSSKTIYPCTSYEAALVMAQAQLDEDSVPYVAGDHQYFNVPEWQKIEGIVIPSAVIERYEALADEARVKRIETIKKELADLEAKAPTKTKSA
;
A
#
# COMPACT_ATOMS: atom_id res chain seq x y z
N MET A 1 16.50 -39.28 -56.75
CA MET A 1 15.86 -39.08 -55.43
C MET A 1 15.37 -40.45 -54.98
N ILE A 2 15.75 -40.90 -53.79
CA ILE A 2 15.38 -42.21 -53.24
C ILE A 2 13.95 -42.06 -52.70
N ASP A 3 12.96 -42.73 -53.28
CA ASP A 3 11.54 -42.63 -52.87
C ASP A 3 11.21 -43.76 -51.89
N ILE A 4 11.24 -43.42 -50.59
CA ILE A 4 11.02 -44.35 -49.49
C ILE A 4 9.55 -44.28 -49.03
N LYS A 5 8.92 -45.44 -48.86
CA LYS A 5 7.53 -45.59 -48.37
C LYS A 5 7.43 -46.71 -47.33
N TYR A 6 6.25 -46.87 -46.75
CA TYR A 6 5.93 -47.95 -45.81
C TYR A 6 4.79 -48.81 -46.35
N THR A 7 4.86 -50.13 -46.13
CA THR A 7 3.76 -51.04 -46.46
C THR A 7 2.66 -51.01 -45.38
N ASP A 8 1.50 -51.60 -45.66
CA ASP A 8 0.41 -51.78 -44.68
C ASP A 8 0.87 -52.50 -43.40
N ASP A 9 1.85 -53.40 -43.52
CA ASP A 9 2.46 -54.14 -42.41
C ASP A 9 3.57 -53.35 -41.66
N GLY A 10 3.78 -52.06 -42.02
CA GLY A 10 4.73 -51.17 -41.36
C GLY A 10 6.19 -51.34 -41.80
N LYS A 11 6.48 -52.14 -42.83
CA LYS A 11 7.84 -52.34 -43.34
C LYS A 11 8.31 -51.14 -44.16
N LYS A 12 9.57 -50.72 -43.96
CA LYS A 12 10.21 -49.65 -44.73
C LYS A 12 10.70 -50.19 -46.07
N VAL A 13 10.28 -49.57 -47.16
CA VAL A 13 10.56 -50.05 -48.52
C VAL A 13 10.99 -48.92 -49.45
N LEU A 14 11.85 -49.26 -50.41
CA LEU A 14 12.27 -48.40 -51.52
C LEU A 14 11.39 -48.65 -52.74
N VAL A 15 10.85 -47.60 -53.35
CA VAL A 15 10.08 -47.73 -54.59
C VAL A 15 11.02 -47.88 -55.78
N VAL A 16 10.99 -49.05 -56.42
CA VAL A 16 11.85 -49.37 -57.58
C VAL A 16 11.16 -49.01 -58.90
N GLY A 17 9.85 -49.20 -59.00
CA GLY A 17 9.08 -48.84 -60.20
C GLY A 17 7.62 -49.28 -60.14
N LYS A 18 6.80 -48.81 -61.08
CA LYS A 18 5.39 -49.23 -61.19
C LYS A 18 5.28 -50.46 -62.08
N LEU A 19 4.61 -51.51 -61.60
CA LEU A 19 4.31 -52.69 -62.41
C LEU A 19 3.09 -52.45 -63.30
N ASN A 20 2.06 -51.80 -62.76
CA ASN A 20 0.86 -51.37 -63.47
C ASN A 20 0.23 -50.16 -62.76
N ALA A 21 -0.98 -49.76 -63.16
CA ALA A 21 -1.66 -48.60 -62.56
C ALA A 21 -1.99 -48.76 -61.05
N GLN A 22 -2.01 -49.99 -60.52
CA GLN A 22 -2.44 -50.31 -59.14
C GLN A 22 -1.35 -50.97 -58.28
N GLN A 23 -0.23 -51.40 -58.87
CA GLN A 23 0.81 -52.18 -58.20
C GLN A 23 2.19 -51.59 -58.44
N THR A 24 2.95 -51.51 -57.36
CA THR A 24 4.30 -50.95 -57.34
C THR A 24 5.29 -52.03 -56.90
N ILE A 25 6.41 -52.13 -57.60
CA ILE A 25 7.54 -52.98 -57.22
C ILE A 25 8.36 -52.20 -56.21
N VAL A 26 8.53 -52.79 -55.03
CA VAL A 26 9.29 -52.20 -53.94
C VAL A 26 10.36 -53.18 -53.45
N GLN A 27 11.42 -52.64 -52.87
CA GLN A 27 12.51 -53.39 -52.27
C GLN A 27 12.55 -53.14 -50.76
N GLU A 28 12.63 -54.21 -49.94
CA GLU A 28 12.73 -54.05 -48.49
C GLU A 28 14.07 -53.40 -48.10
N ILE A 29 13.98 -52.37 -47.25
CA ILE A 29 15.14 -51.72 -46.65
C ILE A 29 15.38 -52.36 -45.28
N PHE A 30 16.53 -53.00 -45.12
CA PHE A 30 16.98 -53.47 -43.81
C PHE A 30 17.90 -52.45 -43.16
N VAL A 31 17.77 -52.30 -41.85
CA VAL A 31 18.66 -51.47 -41.04
C VAL A 31 19.68 -52.37 -40.37
N SER A 32 20.95 -52.29 -40.78
CA SER A 32 22.06 -53.02 -40.16
C SER A 32 23.13 -52.03 -39.73
N ALA A 33 23.51 -52.07 -38.44
CA ALA A 33 24.49 -51.15 -37.84
C ALA A 33 24.24 -49.64 -38.09
N GLY A 34 22.96 -49.22 -38.16
CA GLY A 34 22.57 -47.83 -38.38
C GLY A 34 22.66 -47.35 -39.83
N GLN A 35 23.05 -48.21 -40.77
CA GLN A 35 22.97 -47.95 -42.21
C GLN A 35 21.73 -48.63 -42.80
N GLU A 36 20.97 -47.84 -43.59
CA GLU A 36 19.81 -48.31 -44.34
C GLU A 36 20.27 -48.88 -45.67
N VAL A 37 20.21 -50.19 -45.83
CA VAL A 37 20.66 -50.88 -47.05
C VAL A 37 19.44 -51.48 -47.76
N PRO A 38 19.13 -51.04 -48.99
CA PRO A 38 18.14 -51.72 -49.83
C PRO A 38 18.73 -53.05 -50.31
N SER A 39 18.58 -54.09 -49.50
CA SER A 39 19.16 -55.42 -49.73
C SER A 39 18.12 -56.54 -49.67
N GLY A 40 16.85 -56.22 -49.46
CA GLY A 40 15.79 -57.21 -49.46
C GLY A 40 15.36 -57.63 -50.86
N GLU A 41 14.49 -58.63 -50.89
CA GLU A 41 13.85 -59.09 -52.13
C GLU A 41 12.92 -58.02 -52.69
N ASN A 42 12.77 -58.02 -54.02
CA ASN A 42 11.79 -57.18 -54.69
C ASN A 42 10.43 -57.88 -54.66
N PHE A 43 9.42 -57.20 -54.13
CA PHE A 43 8.05 -57.72 -54.09
C PHE A 43 7.05 -56.64 -54.50
N VAL A 44 5.84 -57.07 -54.83
CA VAL A 44 4.80 -56.21 -55.41
C VAL A 44 3.79 -55.86 -54.33
N VAL A 45 3.55 -54.56 -54.13
CA VAL A 45 2.61 -54.05 -53.13
C VAL A 45 1.56 -53.17 -53.81
N LYS A 46 0.32 -53.21 -53.29
CA LYS A 46 -0.81 -52.42 -53.80
C LYS A 46 -0.93 -51.05 -53.13
N SER A 47 -0.62 -50.98 -51.84
CA SER A 47 -0.78 -49.78 -51.02
C SER A 47 0.55 -49.42 -50.36
N LEU A 48 0.92 -48.14 -50.45
CA LEU A 48 2.12 -47.59 -49.86
C LEU A 48 1.74 -46.32 -49.10
N HIS A 49 2.31 -46.15 -47.92
CA HIS A 49 2.10 -45.01 -47.04
C HIS A 49 3.36 -44.15 -46.97
N ASP A 50 3.18 -42.84 -46.82
CA ASP A 50 4.29 -41.90 -46.67
C ASP A 50 4.92 -41.95 -45.26
N ALA A 51 4.19 -42.50 -44.29
CA ALA A 51 4.59 -42.69 -42.89
C ALA A 51 4.25 -44.11 -42.43
N PRO A 52 4.92 -44.66 -41.41
CA PRO A 52 4.57 -45.97 -40.87
C PRO A 52 3.12 -46.00 -40.40
N ALA A 53 2.43 -47.11 -40.67
CA ALA A 53 1.06 -47.31 -40.23
C ALA A 53 1.00 -47.34 -38.70
N GLU A 54 0.38 -46.33 -38.10
CA GLU A 54 0.15 -46.27 -36.65
C GLU A 54 -1.10 -47.08 -36.29
N SER A 55 -0.99 -47.94 -35.28
CA SER A 55 -2.16 -48.72 -34.86
C SER A 55 -3.21 -47.82 -34.22
N TRP A 56 -4.50 -48.14 -34.42
CA TRP A 56 -5.60 -47.41 -33.75
C TRP A 56 -5.41 -47.37 -32.22
N LYS A 57 -4.83 -48.43 -31.64
CA LYS A 57 -4.53 -48.52 -30.21
C LYS A 57 -3.50 -47.47 -29.76
N GLU A 58 -2.41 -47.29 -30.50
CA GLU A 58 -1.37 -46.30 -30.18
C GLU A 58 -1.89 -44.87 -30.32
N LYS A 59 -2.65 -44.59 -31.38
CA LYS A 59 -3.30 -43.29 -31.57
C LYS A 59 -4.28 -42.99 -30.44
N ASN A 60 -5.14 -43.94 -30.10
CA ASN A 60 -6.13 -43.78 -29.03
C ASN A 60 -5.46 -43.65 -27.64
N LEU A 61 -4.35 -44.36 -27.40
CA LEU A 61 -3.57 -44.22 -26.18
C LEU A 61 -2.97 -42.82 -26.05
N ARG A 62 -2.34 -42.30 -27.11
CA ARG A 62 -1.79 -40.94 -27.15
C ARG A 62 -2.86 -39.88 -26.88
N GLU A 63 -4.03 -40.02 -27.51
CA GLU A 63 -5.16 -39.11 -27.29
C GLU A 63 -5.69 -39.18 -25.85
N LEU A 64 -5.73 -40.38 -25.26
CA LEU A 64 -6.18 -40.57 -23.88
C LEU A 64 -5.19 -39.97 -22.87
N GLU A 65 -3.88 -40.18 -23.08
CA GLU A 65 -2.81 -39.60 -22.26
C GLU A 65 -2.85 -38.07 -22.33
N ALA A 66 -2.99 -37.50 -23.53
CA ALA A 66 -3.09 -36.05 -23.70
C ALA A 66 -4.32 -35.46 -22.99
N ARG A 67 -5.47 -36.14 -23.06
CA ARG A 67 -6.67 -35.76 -22.31
C ARG A 67 -6.45 -35.83 -20.81
N TYR A 68 -5.87 -36.94 -20.33
CA TYR A 68 -5.59 -37.12 -18.91
C TYR A 68 -4.65 -36.05 -18.36
N GLU A 69 -3.58 -35.70 -19.07
CA GLU A 69 -2.67 -34.63 -18.67
C GLU A 69 -3.36 -33.26 -18.65
N SER A 70 -4.21 -32.97 -19.64
CA SER A 70 -4.97 -31.73 -19.72
C SER A 70 -5.95 -31.60 -18.54
N ASP A 71 -6.71 -32.66 -18.26
CA ASP A 71 -7.66 -32.70 -17.16
C ASP A 71 -6.95 -32.61 -15.81
N ARG A 72 -5.81 -33.31 -15.65
CA ARG A 72 -4.99 -33.22 -14.45
C ARG A 72 -4.50 -31.79 -14.20
N LYS A 73 -3.97 -31.11 -15.23
CA LYS A 73 -3.52 -29.71 -15.12
C LYS A 73 -4.68 -28.77 -14.77
N LYS A 74 -5.84 -28.97 -15.40
CA LYS A 74 -7.05 -28.19 -15.13
C LYS A 74 -7.53 -28.36 -13.69
N LEU A 75 -7.63 -29.60 -13.22
CA LEU A 75 -8.03 -29.91 -11.84
C LEU A 75 -7.02 -29.35 -10.84
N GLN A 76 -5.72 -29.49 -11.11
CA GLN A 76 -4.69 -28.89 -10.25
C GLN A 76 -4.84 -27.38 -10.17
N GLY A 77 -5.02 -26.69 -11.29
CA GLY A 77 -5.26 -25.24 -11.29
C GLY A 77 -6.54 -24.84 -10.52
N GLN A 78 -7.59 -25.66 -10.60
CA GLN A 78 -8.82 -25.44 -9.81
C GLN A 78 -8.59 -25.61 -8.31
N ILE A 79 -7.80 -26.60 -7.90
CA ILE A 79 -7.43 -26.83 -6.50
C ILE A 79 -6.62 -25.63 -6.00
N ASP A 80 -5.58 -25.21 -6.74
CA ASP A 80 -4.72 -24.09 -6.37
C ASP A 80 -5.56 -22.79 -6.22
N ASP A 81 -6.49 -22.55 -7.15
CA ASP A 81 -7.41 -21.40 -7.08
C ASP A 81 -8.35 -21.47 -5.87
N GLN A 82 -8.87 -22.66 -5.54
CA GLN A 82 -9.72 -22.88 -4.38
C GLN A 82 -8.95 -22.70 -3.08
N GLU A 83 -7.73 -23.23 -2.98
CA GLU A 83 -6.85 -23.04 -1.82
C GLU A 83 -6.54 -21.56 -1.62
N ARG A 84 -6.22 -20.83 -2.70
CA ARG A 84 -6.00 -19.38 -2.64
C ARG A 84 -7.23 -18.65 -2.13
N ARG A 85 -8.42 -18.98 -2.65
CA ARG A 85 -9.69 -18.38 -2.19
C ARG A 85 -9.96 -18.69 -0.73
N LEU A 86 -9.81 -19.93 -0.30
CA LEU A 86 -10.01 -20.33 1.10
C LEU A 86 -9.05 -19.63 2.03
N CYS A 87 -7.78 -19.49 1.63
CA CYS A 87 -6.78 -18.77 2.41
C CYS A 87 -7.20 -17.30 2.59
N LEU A 88 -7.61 -16.63 1.51
CA LEU A 88 -8.09 -15.24 1.55
C LEU A 88 -9.35 -15.09 2.41
N GLU A 89 -10.35 -15.96 2.25
CA GLU A 89 -11.58 -15.90 3.06
C GLU A 89 -11.31 -16.15 4.54
N ARG A 90 -10.42 -17.09 4.87
CA ARG A 90 -9.97 -17.32 6.24
C ARG A 90 -9.29 -16.07 6.82
N ASP A 91 -8.40 -15.46 6.07
CA ASP A 91 -7.64 -14.31 6.56
C ASP A 91 -8.54 -13.06 6.68
N LYS A 92 -9.51 -12.86 5.77
CA LYS A 92 -10.57 -11.86 5.92
C LYS A 92 -11.37 -12.08 7.20
N ALA A 93 -11.84 -13.30 7.45
CA ALA A 93 -12.62 -13.61 8.65
C ALA A 93 -11.81 -13.37 9.93
N LYS A 94 -10.52 -13.74 9.94
CA LYS A 94 -9.61 -13.45 11.05
C LYS A 94 -9.45 -11.94 11.27
N LEU A 95 -9.13 -11.18 10.22
CA LEU A 95 -8.94 -9.73 10.33
C LEU A 95 -10.21 -9.02 10.79
N GLN A 96 -11.37 -9.38 10.23
CA GLN A 96 -12.65 -8.82 10.63
C GLN A 96 -12.99 -9.14 12.08
N THR A 97 -12.77 -10.37 12.52
CA THR A 97 -13.01 -10.78 13.90
C THR A 97 -12.09 -10.05 14.86
N SER A 98 -10.78 -10.00 14.55
CA SER A 98 -9.79 -9.27 15.36
C SER A 98 -10.14 -7.80 15.46
N ALA A 99 -10.48 -7.14 14.34
CA ALA A 99 -10.87 -5.72 14.33
C ALA A 99 -12.13 -5.47 15.17
N LEU A 100 -13.16 -6.32 15.07
CA LEU A 100 -14.38 -6.20 15.87
C LEU A 100 -14.11 -6.40 17.37
N LEU A 101 -13.33 -7.42 17.74
CA LEU A 101 -12.97 -7.66 19.15
C LEU A 101 -12.14 -6.52 19.70
N GLN A 102 -11.22 -5.98 18.89
CA GLN A 102 -10.39 -4.86 19.31
C GLN A 102 -11.24 -3.60 19.47
N PHE A 103 -12.14 -3.31 18.52
CA PHE A 103 -13.13 -2.24 18.63
C PHE A 103 -13.93 -2.32 19.92
N VAL A 104 -14.54 -3.46 20.24
CA VAL A 104 -15.30 -3.63 21.49
C VAL A 104 -14.44 -3.42 22.73
N LYS A 105 -13.14 -3.76 22.65
CA LYS A 105 -12.21 -3.61 23.77
C LYS A 105 -11.73 -2.17 23.97
N SER A 106 -11.48 -1.43 22.89
CA SER A 106 -10.90 -0.08 22.95
C SER A 106 -11.92 1.04 22.78
N SER A 107 -13.14 0.76 22.31
CA SER A 107 -14.21 1.75 22.26
C SER A 107 -14.60 2.18 23.66
N ASP A 108 -14.44 3.46 23.96
CA ASP A 108 -14.88 4.07 25.21
C ASP A 108 -16.32 4.60 25.08
N GLU A 109 -17.19 4.24 26.04
CA GLU A 109 -18.57 4.71 26.11
C GLU A 109 -18.66 6.24 26.22
N SER A 110 -17.61 6.89 26.78
CA SER A 110 -17.51 8.35 26.84
C SER A 110 -17.59 9.02 25.46
N GLN A 111 -17.16 8.33 24.41
CA GLN A 111 -17.21 8.85 23.03
C GLN A 111 -18.64 8.93 22.52
N LEU A 112 -19.52 8.00 22.93
CA LEU A 112 -20.95 8.03 22.60
C LEU A 112 -21.67 9.14 23.38
N GLU A 113 -21.31 9.36 24.64
CA GLU A 113 -21.85 10.49 25.41
C GLU A 113 -21.40 11.82 24.79
N THR A 114 -20.17 11.90 24.29
CA THR A 114 -19.67 13.06 23.54
C THR A 114 -20.50 13.31 22.27
N LEU A 115 -20.88 12.25 21.54
CA LEU A 115 -21.77 12.38 20.37
C LEU A 115 -23.13 12.94 20.77
N LYS A 116 -23.70 12.42 21.86
CA LYS A 116 -24.97 12.91 22.42
C LYS A 116 -24.87 14.37 22.86
N ASN A 117 -23.75 14.79 23.45
CA ASN A 117 -23.50 16.18 23.83
C ASN A 117 -23.41 17.10 22.61
N PHE A 118 -22.84 16.64 21.49
CA PHE A 118 -22.89 17.37 20.23
C PHE A 118 -24.32 17.49 19.69
N MET A 119 -25.05 16.37 19.63
CA MET A 119 -26.43 16.34 19.11
C MET A 119 -27.39 17.19 19.94
N SER A 120 -27.14 17.33 21.24
CA SER A 120 -27.93 18.16 22.16
C SER A 120 -27.44 19.60 22.27
N GLY A 121 -26.36 19.98 21.57
CA GLY A 121 -25.81 21.34 21.59
C GLY A 121 -25.14 21.72 22.92
N GLN A 122 -24.71 20.75 23.71
CA GLN A 122 -24.06 20.97 25.01
C GLN A 122 -22.55 21.23 24.90
N ILE A 123 -21.94 20.92 23.74
CA ILE A 123 -20.53 21.23 23.49
C ILE A 123 -20.36 22.74 23.29
N THR A 124 -19.48 23.34 24.09
CA THR A 124 -19.19 24.78 24.05
C THR A 124 -17.73 25.06 23.70
N HIS A 125 -16.81 24.13 24.00
CA HIS A 125 -15.38 24.30 23.78
C HIS A 125 -14.80 23.06 23.10
N LEU A 126 -13.79 23.27 22.26
CA LEU A 126 -13.00 22.22 21.64
C LEU A 126 -11.54 22.39 22.06
N PHE A 127 -10.94 21.37 22.65
CA PHE A 127 -9.49 21.28 22.73
C PHE A 127 -8.97 20.65 21.43
N VAL A 128 -8.18 21.39 20.67
CA VAL A 128 -7.52 20.92 19.45
C VAL A 128 -6.12 20.45 19.82
N ALA A 129 -5.84 19.17 19.59
CA ALA A 129 -4.55 18.58 19.91
C ALA A 129 -3.61 18.51 18.70
N GLY A 130 -2.32 18.30 18.98
CA GLY A 130 -1.26 18.18 17.99
C GLY A 130 -0.25 19.31 18.11
N TYR A 131 0.37 19.68 16.98
CA TYR A 131 1.52 20.58 16.96
C TYR A 131 1.21 22.02 17.38
N TYR A 132 -0.02 22.47 17.14
CA TYR A 132 -0.52 23.80 17.52
C TYR A 132 -1.72 23.62 18.45
N PRO A 133 -1.47 23.24 19.72
CA PRO A 133 -2.52 22.97 20.68
C PRO A 133 -3.27 24.27 21.00
N GLU A 134 -4.60 24.20 21.03
CA GLU A 134 -5.43 25.36 21.35
C GLU A 134 -6.80 24.96 21.88
N ILE A 135 -7.42 25.84 22.68
CA ILE A 135 -8.83 25.72 23.08
C ILE A 135 -9.64 26.74 22.30
N ILE A 136 -10.67 26.25 21.59
CA ILE A 136 -11.53 27.05 20.70
C ILE A 136 -12.96 27.06 21.26
N SER A 137 -13.59 28.23 21.34
CA SER A 137 -15.04 28.32 21.56
C SER A 137 -15.79 27.79 20.33
N TRP A 138 -16.65 26.80 20.54
CA TRP A 138 -17.44 26.17 19.49
C TRP A 138 -18.42 27.14 18.82
N THR A 139 -18.98 28.07 19.59
CA THR A 139 -20.00 29.01 19.10
C THR A 139 -19.41 30.33 18.62
N ASP A 140 -18.36 30.82 19.30
CA ASP A 140 -17.91 32.21 19.15
C ASP A 140 -16.65 32.34 18.28
N SER A 141 -15.99 31.23 17.97
CA SER A 141 -14.76 31.26 17.18
C SER A 141 -15.02 31.14 15.68
N ASN A 142 -14.45 32.07 14.90
CA ASN A 142 -14.41 31.96 13.44
C ASN A 142 -13.62 30.73 12.95
N LYS A 143 -12.77 30.11 13.79
CA LYS A 143 -11.97 28.93 13.40
C LYS A 143 -12.81 27.69 13.14
N VAL A 144 -14.02 27.64 13.69
CA VAL A 144 -15.01 26.58 13.52
C VAL A 144 -15.75 26.70 12.18
N TYR A 145 -15.70 27.86 11.55
CA TYR A 145 -16.39 28.13 10.29
C TYR A 145 -15.45 28.01 9.11
N ASP A 146 -15.99 27.44 8.04
CA ASP A 146 -15.40 27.50 6.72
C ASP A 146 -15.60 28.92 6.16
N ALA A 147 -14.49 29.57 5.82
CA ALA A 147 -14.48 30.95 5.37
C ALA A 147 -13.81 31.02 4.00
N ASP A 148 -14.58 31.39 2.99
CA ASP A 148 -14.02 31.78 1.70
C ASP A 148 -13.53 33.22 1.81
N SER A 149 -12.22 33.41 1.69
CA SER A 149 -11.59 34.72 1.70
C SER A 149 -11.04 35.03 0.33
N PHE A 150 -11.79 35.80 -0.45
CA PHE A 150 -11.35 36.35 -1.73
C PHE A 150 -11.37 37.88 -1.66
N TYR A 151 -10.19 38.52 -1.79
CA TYR A 151 -10.01 39.98 -1.79
C TYR A 151 -10.79 40.75 -0.72
N HIS A 152 -10.22 40.93 0.47
CA HIS A 152 -10.78 41.74 1.58
C HIS A 152 -12.22 41.42 2.02
N HIS A 153 -12.88 40.45 1.40
CA HIS A 153 -14.21 39.96 1.74
C HIS A 153 -14.05 38.52 2.22
N ALA A 154 -14.32 38.31 3.51
CA ALA A 154 -14.46 36.98 4.08
C ALA A 154 -15.95 36.67 4.17
N ARG A 155 -16.36 35.56 3.55
CA ARG A 155 -17.72 35.04 3.67
C ARG A 155 -17.67 33.70 4.39
N LEU A 156 -18.48 33.55 5.43
CA LEU A 156 -18.68 32.28 6.08
C LEU A 156 -19.60 31.41 5.21
N GLU A 157 -19.12 30.24 4.82
CA GLU A 157 -19.86 29.28 4.00
C GLU A 157 -20.62 28.24 4.83
N GLY A 158 -20.17 27.98 6.05
CA GLY A 158 -20.78 27.00 6.95
C GLY A 158 -19.87 26.63 8.11
N ILE A 159 -20.35 25.74 8.98
CA ILE A 159 -19.54 25.14 10.05
C ILE A 159 -18.69 24.02 9.43
N LYS A 160 -17.43 23.92 9.83
CA LYS A 160 -16.51 22.85 9.43
C LYS A 160 -17.04 21.50 9.89
N LEU A 161 -16.77 20.46 9.10
CA LEU A 161 -17.24 19.13 9.43
C LEU A 161 -16.56 18.62 10.71
N VAL A 162 -17.33 18.04 11.61
CA VAL A 162 -16.84 17.21 12.72
C VAL A 162 -17.15 15.76 12.41
N SER A 163 -16.16 14.87 12.53
CA SER A 163 -16.34 13.44 12.29
C SER A 163 -15.82 12.62 13.46
N LEU A 164 -16.56 11.56 13.81
CA LEU A 164 -16.06 10.48 14.64
C LEU A 164 -15.36 9.47 13.73
N MET A 165 -14.05 9.36 13.87
CA MET A 165 -13.21 8.47 13.08
C MET A 165 -12.78 7.27 13.92
N GLY A 166 -12.88 6.07 13.34
CA GLY A 166 -12.37 4.83 13.93
C GLY A 166 -11.08 4.38 13.25
N LYS A 167 -10.12 3.89 14.03
CA LYS A 167 -8.92 3.21 13.54
C LYS A 167 -9.11 1.69 13.58
N SER A 168 -8.26 0.95 12.86
CA SER A 168 -8.29 -0.51 12.82
C SER A 168 -7.94 -1.17 14.15
N ASP A 169 -7.30 -0.44 15.06
CA ASP A 169 -7.04 -0.84 16.45
C ASP A 169 -8.25 -0.58 17.38
N GLY A 170 -9.38 -0.15 16.82
CA GLY A 170 -10.62 0.09 17.52
C GLY A 170 -10.72 1.44 18.22
N ASP A 171 -9.66 2.24 18.19
CA ASP A 171 -9.62 3.57 18.79
C ASP A 171 -10.55 4.55 18.05
N LEU A 172 -11.26 5.36 18.82
CA LEU A 172 -12.21 6.36 18.32
C LEU A 172 -11.67 7.76 18.60
N SER A 173 -11.67 8.61 17.58
CA SER A 173 -11.20 10.00 17.70
C SER A 173 -12.13 10.96 16.97
N TYR A 174 -12.47 12.06 17.64
CA TYR A 174 -13.15 13.17 16.99
C TYR A 174 -12.15 14.01 16.20
N ARG A 175 -12.56 14.42 15.00
CA ARG A 175 -11.75 15.28 14.13
C ARG A 175 -12.55 16.47 13.62
N LEU A 176 -11.94 17.65 13.66
CA LEU A 176 -12.41 18.85 12.97
C LEU A 176 -11.70 18.93 11.62
N HIS A 177 -12.48 18.95 10.54
CA HIS A 177 -11.95 19.07 9.19
C HIS A 177 -11.61 20.52 8.85
N GLU A 178 -10.77 20.70 7.85
CA GLU A 178 -10.40 22.01 7.33
C GLU A 178 -11.59 22.71 6.67
N TYR A 179 -12.40 21.95 5.95
CA TYR A 179 -13.57 22.44 5.21
C TYR A 179 -14.88 21.79 5.68
N ARG A 180 -16.00 22.42 5.30
CA ARG A 180 -17.37 21.95 5.65
C ARG A 180 -17.77 20.62 5.01
N ASP A 181 -17.15 20.26 3.90
CA ASP A 181 -17.42 19.03 3.15
C ASP A 181 -16.54 17.85 3.58
N GLY A 182 -15.62 18.08 4.53
CA GLY A 182 -14.66 17.07 4.98
C GLY A 182 -13.45 16.89 4.07
N SER A 183 -13.28 17.75 3.06
CA SER A 183 -12.05 17.78 2.28
C SER A 183 -10.89 18.44 3.05
N GLY A 184 -9.69 18.32 2.49
CA GLY A 184 -8.49 18.91 3.08
C GLY A 184 -7.91 18.09 4.24
N SER A 185 -7.22 18.78 5.15
CA SER A 185 -6.67 18.17 6.35
C SER A 185 -7.71 18.05 7.48
N SER A 186 -7.38 17.28 8.52
CA SER A 186 -8.21 17.22 9.74
C SER A 186 -7.34 17.26 10.98
N LYS A 187 -7.85 17.89 12.04
CA LYS A 187 -7.19 17.97 13.34
C LYS A 187 -7.96 17.15 14.35
N THR A 188 -7.25 16.44 15.23
CA THR A 188 -7.87 15.75 16.36
C THR A 188 -8.40 16.77 17.35
N ILE A 189 -9.64 16.58 17.78
CA ILE A 189 -10.30 17.44 18.76
C ILE A 189 -10.84 16.63 19.93
N TYR A 190 -10.92 17.27 21.08
CA TYR A 190 -11.55 16.79 22.29
C TYR A 190 -12.70 17.76 22.63
N PRO A 191 -13.94 17.40 22.28
CA PRO A 191 -15.12 18.23 22.55
C PRO A 191 -15.44 18.27 24.04
N CYS A 192 -15.73 19.45 24.57
CA CYS A 192 -16.00 19.67 25.99
C CYS A 192 -17.21 20.58 26.20
N THR A 193 -17.89 20.39 27.33
CA THR A 193 -19.07 21.18 27.73
C THR A 193 -18.70 22.49 28.44
N SER A 194 -17.44 22.68 28.82
CA SER A 194 -16.91 23.90 29.43
C SER A 194 -15.43 24.13 29.08
N TYR A 195 -14.96 25.36 29.30
CA TYR A 195 -13.54 25.70 29.16
C TYR A 195 -12.67 24.92 30.15
N GLU A 196 -13.10 24.82 31.41
CA GLU A 196 -12.37 24.10 32.46
C GLU A 196 -12.19 22.62 32.09
N ALA A 197 -13.21 21.98 31.53
CA ALA A 197 -13.10 20.59 31.06
C ALA A 197 -12.09 20.48 29.89
N ALA A 198 -12.11 21.43 28.95
CA ALA A 198 -11.12 21.48 27.88
C ALA A 198 -9.69 21.71 28.41
N LEU A 199 -9.54 22.52 29.46
CA LEU A 199 -8.26 22.79 30.10
C LEU A 199 -7.70 21.54 30.79
N VAL A 200 -8.55 20.75 31.47
CA VAL A 200 -8.14 19.46 32.06
C VAL A 200 -7.60 18.50 30.99
N MET A 201 -8.28 18.41 29.84
CA MET A 201 -7.82 17.58 28.72
C MET A 201 -6.51 18.11 28.13
N ALA A 202 -6.39 19.43 27.96
CA ALA A 202 -5.18 20.07 27.46
C ALA A 202 -3.98 19.83 28.39
N GLN A 203 -4.18 19.94 29.71
CA GLN A 203 -3.14 19.69 30.71
C GLN A 203 -2.71 18.22 30.70
N ALA A 204 -3.64 17.28 30.63
CA ALA A 204 -3.32 15.86 30.56
C ALA A 204 -2.46 15.51 29.33
N GLN A 205 -2.79 16.08 28.16
CA GLN A 205 -2.00 15.89 26.94
C GLN A 205 -0.62 16.56 27.06
N LEU A 206 -0.56 17.77 27.64
CA LEU A 206 0.71 18.45 27.88
C LEU A 206 1.63 17.61 28.77
N ASP A 207 1.09 17.07 29.85
CA ASP A 207 1.84 16.25 30.79
C ASP A 207 2.36 14.98 30.11
N GLU A 208 1.52 14.32 29.30
CA GLU A 208 1.91 13.14 28.51
C GLU A 208 3.03 13.47 27.50
N ASP A 209 2.86 14.54 26.72
CA ASP A 209 3.83 14.97 25.70
C ASP A 209 5.15 15.47 26.33
N SER A 210 5.11 15.98 27.56
CA SER A 210 6.28 16.50 28.26
C SER A 210 7.29 15.42 28.65
N VAL A 211 6.82 14.21 28.95
CA VAL A 211 7.66 13.09 29.41
C VAL A 211 8.74 12.72 28.39
N PRO A 212 8.40 12.33 27.14
CA PRO A 212 9.42 11.97 26.14
C PRO A 212 10.27 13.18 25.73
N TYR A 213 9.69 14.40 25.78
CA TYR A 213 10.47 15.61 25.53
C TYR A 213 11.55 15.80 26.59
N VAL A 214 11.21 15.81 27.88
CA VAL A 214 12.21 15.99 28.95
C VAL A 214 13.24 14.86 28.94
N ALA A 215 12.82 13.62 28.66
CA ALA A 215 13.69 12.45 28.63
C ALA A 215 14.79 12.48 27.56
N GLY A 216 14.62 13.21 26.45
CA GLY A 216 15.58 13.16 25.34
C GLY A 216 15.01 12.64 24.03
N ASP A 217 13.88 11.92 24.08
CA ASP A 217 13.36 11.15 22.95
C ASP A 217 12.82 12.05 21.84
N HIS A 218 12.26 13.22 22.21
CA HIS A 218 11.80 14.24 21.27
C HIS A 218 12.71 15.47 21.29
N GLN A 219 13.10 15.93 20.10
CA GLN A 219 13.95 17.12 19.93
C GLN A 219 13.18 18.44 19.97
N TYR A 220 11.86 18.41 19.79
CA TYR A 220 11.04 19.60 19.64
C TYR A 220 9.81 19.56 20.54
N PHE A 221 9.47 20.72 21.12
CA PHE A 221 8.26 20.95 21.90
C PHE A 221 7.80 22.39 21.69
N ASN A 222 6.51 22.59 21.39
CA ASN A 222 5.97 23.90 21.01
C ASN A 222 5.53 24.73 22.23
N VAL A 223 6.48 25.07 23.11
CA VAL A 223 6.22 25.86 24.33
C VAL A 223 5.42 27.15 24.04
N PRO A 224 5.72 27.95 22.99
CA PRO A 224 4.99 29.19 22.75
C PRO A 224 3.50 29.01 22.45
N GLU A 225 3.09 27.92 21.80
CA GLU A 225 1.66 27.66 21.54
C GLU A 225 0.94 27.22 22.82
N TRP A 226 1.55 26.33 23.60
CA TRP A 226 1.00 25.95 24.91
C TRP A 226 0.80 27.17 25.81
N GLN A 227 1.76 28.09 25.87
CA GLN A 227 1.66 29.33 26.67
C GLN A 227 0.48 30.24 26.29
N LYS A 228 -0.10 30.11 25.09
CA LYS A 228 -1.28 30.89 24.68
C LYS A 228 -2.57 30.38 25.32
N ILE A 229 -2.58 29.14 25.83
CA ILE A 229 -3.74 28.57 26.50
C ILE A 229 -3.80 29.13 27.93
N GLU A 230 -4.83 29.93 28.19
CA GLU A 230 -5.05 30.53 29.51
C GLU A 230 -5.24 29.45 30.59
N GLY A 231 -4.49 29.55 31.69
CA GLY A 231 -4.60 28.61 32.81
C GLY A 231 -3.81 27.31 32.67
N ILE A 232 -3.09 27.07 31.57
CA ILE A 232 -2.21 25.90 31.45
C ILE A 232 -0.98 26.06 32.35
N VAL A 233 -0.51 24.97 32.94
CA VAL A 233 0.71 24.94 33.76
C VAL A 233 1.77 24.11 33.05
N ILE A 234 2.79 24.77 32.51
CA ILE A 234 3.90 24.10 31.83
C ILE A 234 4.95 23.69 32.90
N PRO A 235 5.37 22.41 32.96
CA PRO A 235 6.42 21.97 33.88
C PRO A 235 7.73 22.74 33.70
N SER A 236 8.39 23.12 34.79
CA SER A 236 9.65 23.89 34.74
C SER A 236 10.74 23.16 33.94
N ALA A 237 10.83 21.83 34.06
CA ALA A 237 11.78 21.01 33.33
C ALA A 237 11.63 21.13 31.80
N VAL A 238 10.40 21.33 31.30
CA VAL A 238 10.15 21.56 29.87
C VAL A 238 10.68 22.94 29.46
N ILE A 239 10.43 23.96 30.28
CA ILE A 239 10.89 25.33 30.03
C ILE A 239 12.42 25.39 30.02
N GLU A 240 13.06 24.82 31.04
CA GLU A 240 14.52 24.79 31.16
C GLU A 240 15.18 24.11 29.95
N ARG A 241 14.64 22.97 29.52
CA ARG A 241 15.14 22.28 28.32
C ARG A 241 14.92 23.10 27.05
N TYR A 242 13.75 23.71 26.90
CA TYR A 242 13.44 24.56 25.75
C TYR A 242 14.40 25.75 25.66
N GLU A 243 14.67 26.42 26.77
CA GLU A 243 15.61 27.53 26.85
C GLU A 243 17.04 27.09 26.55
N ALA A 244 17.49 25.96 27.10
CA ALA A 244 18.81 25.40 26.80
C ALA A 244 19.00 25.12 25.31
N LEU A 245 18.01 24.48 24.65
CA LEU A 245 18.06 24.23 23.20
C LEU A 245 18.02 25.52 22.39
N ALA A 246 17.25 26.51 22.82
CA ALA A 246 17.19 27.82 22.17
C ALA A 246 18.53 28.55 22.29
N ASP A 247 19.21 28.48 23.44
CA ASP A 247 20.53 29.05 23.66
C ASP A 247 21.60 28.36 22.81
N GLU A 248 21.61 27.02 22.76
CA GLU A 248 22.48 26.29 21.86
C GLU A 248 22.29 26.69 20.39
N ALA A 249 21.03 26.85 19.96
CA ALA A 249 20.70 27.29 18.61
C ALA A 249 21.18 28.73 18.33
N ARG A 250 21.03 29.65 19.31
CA ARG A 250 21.55 31.02 19.21
C ARG A 250 23.06 31.03 19.07
N VAL A 251 23.78 30.24 19.88
CA VAL A 251 25.24 30.12 19.81
C VAL A 251 25.67 29.61 18.44
N LYS A 252 25.08 28.51 17.95
CA LYS A 252 25.36 27.98 16.61
C LYS A 252 25.09 29.03 15.52
N ARG A 253 24.00 29.78 15.62
CA ARG A 253 23.66 30.84 14.66
C ARG A 253 24.70 31.97 14.67
N ILE A 254 25.18 32.39 15.85
CA ILE A 254 26.26 33.38 15.98
C ILE A 254 27.53 32.87 15.30
N GLU A 255 27.89 31.60 15.50
CA GLU A 255 29.07 31.00 14.84
C GLU A 255 28.93 30.96 13.31
N THR A 256 27.76 30.60 12.80
CA THR A 256 27.47 30.63 11.36
C THR A 256 27.63 32.04 10.80
N ILE A 257 27.03 33.05 11.46
CA ILE A 257 27.10 34.45 11.03
C ILE A 257 28.56 34.96 11.05
N LYS A 258 29.35 34.56 12.05
CA LYS A 258 30.79 34.91 12.10
C LYS A 258 31.57 34.34 10.91
N LYS A 259 31.29 33.10 10.51
CA LYS A 259 31.90 32.49 9.32
C LYS A 259 31.49 33.21 8.04
N GLU A 260 30.18 33.50 7.89
CA GLU A 260 29.66 34.25 6.75
C GLU A 260 30.29 35.66 6.64
N LEU A 261 30.46 36.35 7.78
CA LEU A 261 31.08 37.67 7.83
C LEU A 261 32.57 37.61 7.43
N ALA A 262 33.32 36.63 7.93
CA ALA A 262 34.72 36.42 7.54
C ALA A 262 34.86 36.11 6.03
N ASP A 263 33.96 35.30 5.47
CA ASP A 263 33.94 35.00 4.04
C ASP A 263 33.63 36.24 3.18
N LEU A 264 32.72 37.10 3.64
CA LEU A 264 32.40 38.36 2.97
C LEU A 264 33.56 39.36 3.04
N GLU A 265 34.24 39.46 4.19
CA GLU A 265 35.43 40.29 4.35
C GLU A 265 36.59 39.81 3.46
N ALA A 266 36.81 38.49 3.35
CA ALA A 266 37.83 37.92 2.46
C ALA A 266 37.54 38.17 0.97
N LYS A 267 36.26 38.30 0.59
CA LYS A 267 35.82 38.59 -0.78
C LYS A 267 35.59 40.08 -1.03
N ALA A 268 35.78 40.94 -0.03
CA ALA A 268 35.60 42.37 -0.18
C ALA A 268 36.70 42.93 -1.10
N PRO A 269 36.36 43.60 -2.21
CA PRO A 269 37.37 44.20 -3.07
C PRO A 269 38.09 45.31 -2.32
N THR A 270 39.41 45.20 -2.20
CA THR A 270 40.27 46.29 -1.73
C THR A 270 40.11 47.45 -2.72
N LYS A 271 39.32 48.46 -2.35
CA LYS A 271 39.32 49.75 -3.06
C LYS A 271 40.69 50.36 -2.88
N THR A 272 41.60 50.09 -3.82
CA THR A 272 42.76 50.93 -4.07
C THR A 272 42.23 52.30 -4.44
N LYS A 273 42.34 53.25 -3.51
CA LYS A 273 42.18 54.67 -3.82
C LYS A 273 43.26 55.02 -4.84
N SER A 274 42.88 55.18 -6.10
CA SER A 274 43.70 55.86 -7.10
C SER A 274 43.86 57.31 -6.66
N ALA A 275 45.10 57.68 -6.37
CA ALA A 275 45.55 59.05 -6.16
C ALA A 275 45.44 59.88 -7.44
#